data_AF-A0A1W1ZFZ8-F1
#
_entry.id   AF-A0A1W1ZFZ8-F1
#
_cell.length_a   1.000
_cell.length_b   1.000
_cell.length_c   1.000
_cell.angle_alpha   90.00
_cell.angle_beta   90.00
_cell.angle_gamma   90.00
#
_symmetry.space_group_name_H-M   'P 1'
#
loop_
_entity.id
_entity.type
_entity.pdbx_description
1 polymer ?
#
loop_
_entity_poly.entity_id
_entity_poly.type
_entity_poly.pdbx_seq_one_letter_code
_entity_poly.pdbx_strand_id
1 'polypeptide(L)'
;MKVNCDYCGNYMETTDVSCPHCGAANTHVAGHYSAGPVTIDELKKYCSDQRLPLDKMHVHIGENYTSPMAFGIYKDEVTGHFVVYKNKTDGQRAVRYEGKDEAYAVNELYQKIRSMVANARGRNK
;
A
#
# COMPACT_ATOMS: atom_id res chain seq x y z
N MET A 1 0.39 12.59 23.54
CA MET A 1 -0.53 11.46 23.84
C MET A 1 -0.09 10.34 22.91
N LYS A 2 -0.12 9.08 23.34
CA LYS A 2 0.34 7.99 22.47
C LYS A 2 -0.84 7.32 21.79
N VAL A 3 -0.80 7.21 20.46
CA VAL A 3 -1.77 6.48 19.64
C VAL A 3 -1.17 5.18 19.14
N ASN A 4 -2.04 4.19 18.95
CA ASN A 4 -1.64 2.95 18.33
C ASN A 4 -1.52 3.17 16.82
N CYS A 5 -0.47 2.65 16.21
CA CYS A 5 -0.36 2.56 14.77
C CYS A 5 -1.27 1.46 14.26
N ASP A 6 -2.36 1.85 13.58
CA ASP A 6 -3.32 0.96 12.90
C ASP A 6 -2.66 -0.12 12.02
N TYR A 7 -1.42 0.10 11.59
CA TYR A 7 -0.70 -0.78 10.68
C TYR A 7 0.26 -1.76 11.34
N CYS A 8 1.00 -1.35 12.37
CA CYS A 8 2.02 -2.21 12.99
C CYS A 8 1.78 -2.48 14.47
N GLY A 9 0.72 -1.93 15.06
CA GLY A 9 0.37 -2.13 16.46
C GLY A 9 1.27 -1.39 17.45
N ASN A 10 2.36 -0.76 16.99
CA ASN A 10 3.26 0.00 17.85
C ASN A 10 2.64 1.33 18.27
N TYR A 11 3.04 1.79 19.46
CA TYR A 11 2.66 3.10 19.96
C TYR A 11 3.54 4.19 19.34
N MET A 12 2.92 5.27 18.89
CA MET A 12 3.57 6.49 18.38
C MET A 12 2.95 7.73 19.02
N GLU A 13 3.60 8.88 18.95
CA GLU A 13 3.01 10.11 19.48
C GLU A 13 1.88 10.60 18.56
N THR A 14 0.85 11.22 19.14
CA THR A 14 -0.25 11.85 18.40
C THR A 14 0.21 12.96 17.46
N THR A 15 1.37 13.56 17.74
CA THR A 15 1.99 14.61 16.90
C THR A 15 2.85 14.04 15.77
N ASP A 16 3.20 12.76 15.84
CA ASP A 16 4.03 12.14 14.81
C ASP A 16 3.21 12.01 13.53
N VAL A 17 3.69 12.62 12.45
CA VAL A 17 3.08 12.56 11.12
C VAL A 17 3.11 11.13 10.55
N SER A 18 4.11 10.36 10.93
CA SER A 18 4.26 8.97 10.51
C SER A 18 4.86 8.13 11.62
N CYS A 19 4.46 6.86 11.68
CA CYS A 19 4.94 5.90 12.66
C CYS A 19 6.46 5.77 12.53
N PRO A 20 7.25 6.05 13.57
CA PRO A 20 8.70 5.96 13.50
C PRO A 20 9.20 4.52 13.31
N HIS A 21 8.36 3.52 13.64
CA HIS A 21 8.73 2.11 13.54
C HIS A 21 8.54 1.55 12.13
N CYS A 22 7.44 1.89 11.45
CA CYS A 22 7.15 1.33 10.13
C CYS A 22 7.10 2.37 9.01
N GLY A 23 6.93 3.65 9.35
CA GLY A 23 6.73 4.82 8.47
C GLY A 23 5.26 5.13 8.15
N ALA A 24 4.27 4.51 8.82
CA ALA A 24 2.86 4.55 8.41
C ALA A 24 2.27 5.90 8.77
N ALA A 25 1.50 6.52 7.87
CA ALA A 25 0.89 7.79 8.22
C ALA A 25 0.01 7.63 9.46
N ASN A 26 0.12 8.62 10.33
CA ASN A 26 -0.70 8.68 11.50
C ASN A 26 -2.09 9.21 11.10
N THR A 27 -3.04 8.29 10.98
CA THR A 27 -4.46 8.54 10.69
C THR A 27 -5.14 9.43 11.74
N HIS A 28 -4.55 9.53 12.93
CA HIS A 28 -5.03 10.41 14.01
C HIS A 28 -4.60 11.87 13.84
N VAL A 29 -3.71 12.18 12.88
CA VAL A 29 -3.37 13.57 12.53
C VAL A 29 -4.28 14.03 11.41
N ALA A 30 -5.18 14.96 11.73
CA ALA A 30 -6.10 15.54 10.75
C ALA A 30 -5.34 16.23 9.60
N GLY A 31 -5.58 15.79 8.36
CA GLY A 31 -5.03 16.41 7.15
C GLY A 31 -3.81 15.71 6.53
N HIS A 32 -3.30 14.62 7.12
CA HIS A 32 -2.17 13.89 6.54
C HIS A 32 -2.62 12.73 5.65
N TYR A 33 -2.92 13.04 4.37
CA TYR A 33 -2.57 12.08 3.32
C TYR A 33 -1.04 11.93 3.36
N SER A 34 -0.58 10.70 3.59
CA SER A 34 0.79 10.30 3.89
C SER A 34 1.85 11.02 3.05
N ALA A 35 3.01 11.30 3.66
CA ALA A 35 4.29 11.54 2.96
C ALA A 35 4.81 10.25 2.27
N GLY A 36 3.94 9.59 1.51
CA GLY A 36 4.22 8.41 0.70
C GLY A 36 4.01 8.74 -0.78
N PRO A 37 4.27 7.77 -1.67
CA PRO A 37 3.98 7.96 -3.10
C PRO A 37 2.49 8.27 -3.28
N VAL A 38 2.20 9.31 -4.06
CA VAL A 38 0.84 9.72 -4.44
C VAL A 38 0.50 9.31 -5.86
N THR A 39 1.51 8.91 -6.65
CA THR A 39 1.33 8.40 -8.01
C THR A 39 1.83 6.97 -8.16
N ILE A 40 1.30 6.28 -9.18
CA ILE A 40 1.74 4.93 -9.56
C ILE A 40 3.25 4.90 -9.85
N ASP A 41 3.77 5.94 -10.52
CA ASP A 41 5.18 6.05 -10.86
C ASP A 41 6.08 6.24 -9.64
N GLU A 42 5.65 7.06 -8.68
CA GLU A 42 6.37 7.20 -7.41
C GLU A 42 6.36 5.89 -6.62
N LEU A 43 5.26 5.15 -6.64
CA LEU A 43 5.19 3.86 -5.96
C LEU A 43 6.13 2.83 -6.59
N LYS A 44 6.23 2.81 -7.93
CA LYS A 44 7.23 2.00 -8.65
C LYS A 44 8.65 2.37 -8.25
N LYS A 45 8.97 3.67 -8.24
CA LYS A 45 10.29 4.17 -7.81
C LYS A 45 10.60 3.75 -6.39
N TYR A 46 9.68 3.93 -5.46
CA TYR A 46 9.84 3.50 -4.07
C TYR A 46 10.15 2.00 -3.95
N CYS A 47 9.41 1.15 -4.66
CA CYS A 47 9.64 -0.30 -4.63
C CYS A 47 11.01 -0.68 -5.23
N SER A 48 11.43 0.01 -6.29
CA SER A 48 12.74 -0.15 -6.92
C SER A 48 13.88 0.31 -6.00
N ASP A 49 13.76 1.49 -5.38
CA ASP A 49 14.75 2.07 -4.48
C ASP A 49 14.94 1.21 -3.22
N GLN A 50 13.84 0.67 -2.69
CA GLN A 50 13.85 -0.25 -1.55
C GLN A 50 14.25 -1.69 -1.94
N ARG A 51 14.47 -1.97 -3.23
CA ARG A 51 14.78 -3.30 -3.79
C ARG A 51 13.81 -4.38 -3.27
N LEU A 52 12.52 -4.06 -3.25
CA LEU A 52 11.50 -4.97 -2.74
C LEU A 52 11.29 -6.12 -3.73
N PRO A 53 11.20 -7.38 -3.27
CA PRO A 53 10.95 -8.52 -4.13
C PRO A 53 9.47 -8.59 -4.52
N LEU A 54 9.03 -7.69 -5.42
CA LEU A 54 7.64 -7.58 -5.86
C LEU A 54 7.09 -8.89 -6.42
N ASP A 55 7.91 -9.65 -7.17
CA ASP A 55 7.57 -10.98 -7.68
C ASP A 55 7.18 -11.97 -6.58
N LYS A 56 7.95 -12.00 -5.48
CA LYS A 56 7.65 -12.88 -4.34
C LYS A 56 6.42 -12.43 -3.55
N MET A 57 6.12 -11.14 -3.61
CA MET A 57 4.97 -10.53 -2.95
C MET A 57 3.71 -10.57 -3.82
N HIS A 58 3.83 -11.00 -5.09
CA HIS A 58 2.80 -10.94 -6.12
C HIS A 58 2.20 -9.53 -6.25
N VAL A 59 3.06 -8.51 -6.15
CA VAL A 59 2.65 -7.11 -6.23
C VAL A 59 2.89 -6.57 -7.63
N HIS A 60 1.83 -6.06 -8.26
CA HIS A 60 1.83 -5.56 -9.64
C HIS A 60 1.38 -4.10 -9.66
N ILE A 61 2.18 -3.21 -10.26
CA ILE A 61 1.94 -1.77 -10.24
C ILE A 61 1.79 -1.26 -11.66
N GLY A 62 0.65 -0.63 -11.96
CA GLY A 62 0.33 -0.08 -13.27
C GLY A 62 -0.11 -1.13 -14.30
N GLU A 63 -0.39 -2.37 -13.90
CA GLU A 63 -0.82 -3.43 -14.79
C GLU A 63 -1.99 -4.24 -14.20
N ASN A 64 -2.88 -4.67 -15.10
CA ASN A 64 -4.06 -5.46 -14.78
C ASN A 64 -3.69 -6.96 -14.76
N TYR A 65 -3.14 -7.44 -13.64
CA TYR A 65 -2.69 -8.82 -13.50
C TYR A 65 -3.80 -9.74 -12.95
N THR A 66 -3.99 -10.88 -13.60
CA THR A 66 -5.13 -11.80 -13.33
C THR A 66 -4.73 -13.08 -12.60
N SER A 67 -3.43 -13.29 -12.33
CA SER A 67 -3.00 -14.50 -11.63
C SER A 67 -3.56 -14.58 -10.21
N PRO A 68 -3.71 -15.81 -9.66
CA PRO A 68 -4.10 -16.03 -8.29
C PRO A 68 -3.20 -15.29 -7.31
N MET A 69 -3.77 -14.85 -6.19
CA MET A 69 -3.04 -14.16 -5.10
C MET A 69 -2.35 -12.84 -5.47
N ALA A 70 -2.50 -12.37 -6.71
CA ALA A 70 -1.97 -11.10 -7.15
C ALA A 70 -2.60 -9.93 -6.41
N PHE A 71 -1.80 -8.92 -6.12
CA PHE A 71 -2.24 -7.66 -5.54
C PHE A 71 -1.68 -6.52 -6.37
N GLY A 72 -2.48 -5.51 -6.69
CA GLY A 72 -1.97 -4.45 -7.53
C GLY A 72 -2.88 -3.26 -7.71
N ILE A 73 -2.37 -2.31 -8.47
CA ILE A 73 -3.08 -1.11 -8.90
C ILE A 73 -2.93 -0.97 -10.42
N TYR A 74 -4.00 -0.58 -11.10
CA TYR A 74 -3.91 -0.14 -12.49
C TYR A 74 -4.87 1.03 -12.71
N LYS A 75 -4.59 1.80 -13.76
CA LYS A 75 -5.53 2.78 -14.28
C LYS A 75 -6.37 2.11 -15.36
N ASP A 76 -7.67 2.10 -15.17
CA ASP A 76 -8.62 1.69 -16.18
C ASP A 76 -8.71 2.80 -17.24
N GLU A 77 -8.32 2.51 -18.48
CA GLU A 77 -8.34 3.50 -19.57
C GLU A 77 -9.76 3.78 -20.08
N VAL A 78 -10.72 2.88 -19.85
CA VAL A 78 -12.10 3.02 -20.29
C VAL A 78 -12.85 3.99 -19.38
N THR A 79 -12.70 3.83 -18.07
CA THR A 79 -13.38 4.67 -17.07
C THR A 79 -12.52 5.85 -16.59
N GLY A 80 -11.20 5.76 -16.77
CA GLY A 80 -10.23 6.67 -16.18
C GLY A 80 -10.04 6.47 -14.67
N HIS A 81 -10.59 5.40 -14.09
CA HIS A 81 -10.51 5.13 -12.65
C HIS A 81 -9.25 4.34 -12.30
N PHE A 82 -8.72 4.60 -11.11
CA PHE A 82 -7.69 3.79 -10.47
C PHE A 82 -8.33 2.65 -9.71
N VAL A 83 -7.97 1.43 -10.10
CA VAL A 83 -8.51 0.20 -9.52
C VAL A 83 -7.40 -0.49 -8.73
N VAL A 84 -7.63 -0.63 -7.43
CA VAL A 84 -6.80 -1.45 -6.54
C VAL A 84 -7.46 -2.81 -6.40
N TYR A 85 -6.75 -3.87 -6.74
CA TYR A 85 -7.29 -5.22 -6.77
C TYR A 85 -6.46 -6.20 -5.93
N LYS A 86 -7.17 -7.18 -5.37
CA LYS A 86 -6.61 -8.36 -4.73
C LYS A 86 -7.27 -9.60 -5.30
N ASN A 87 -6.50 -10.42 -5.98
CA ASN A 87 -6.98 -11.71 -6.45
C ASN A 87 -6.91 -12.72 -5.29
N LYS A 88 -7.94 -13.57 -5.20
CA LYS A 88 -7.97 -14.70 -4.29
C LYS A 88 -7.11 -15.85 -4.85
N THR A 89 -6.94 -16.88 -4.03
CA THR A 89 -6.33 -18.16 -4.44
C THR A 89 -7.09 -18.82 -5.59
N ASP A 90 -8.41 -18.63 -5.64
CA ASP A 90 -9.29 -19.20 -6.67
C ASP A 90 -9.35 -18.37 -7.95
N GLY A 91 -8.47 -17.36 -8.10
CA GLY A 91 -8.46 -16.46 -9.26
C GLY A 91 -9.56 -15.39 -9.27
N GLN A 92 -10.52 -15.45 -8.34
CA GLN A 92 -11.53 -14.40 -8.18
C GLN A 92 -10.88 -13.06 -7.80
N ARG A 93 -11.25 -11.99 -8.52
CA ARG A 93 -10.81 -10.63 -8.22
C ARG A 93 -11.66 -9.99 -7.13
N ALA A 94 -11.01 -9.41 -6.13
CA ALA A 94 -11.63 -8.52 -5.16
C ALA A 94 -11.09 -7.11 -5.33
N VAL A 95 -11.94 -6.19 -5.77
CA VAL A 95 -11.60 -4.76 -5.85
C VAL A 95 -11.63 -4.18 -4.44
N ARG A 96 -10.55 -3.49 -4.06
CA ARG A 96 -10.40 -2.81 -2.76
C ARG A 96 -10.81 -1.36 -2.85
N TYR A 97 -10.43 -0.73 -3.95
CA TYR A 97 -10.74 0.64 -4.26
C TYR A 97 -10.94 0.78 -5.76
N GLU A 98 -11.92 1.59 -6.14
CA GLU A 98 -12.12 2.05 -7.51
C GLU A 98 -12.57 3.51 -7.44
N GLY A 99 -11.80 4.41 -8.08
CA GLY A 99 -12.15 5.82 -8.11
C GLY A 99 -11.13 6.66 -8.86
N LYS A 100 -11.36 7.97 -8.93
CA LYS A 100 -10.49 8.91 -9.66
C LYS A 100 -9.30 9.41 -8.84
N ASP A 101 -9.29 9.15 -7.53
CA ASP A 101 -8.24 9.60 -6.64
C ASP A 101 -7.05 8.64 -6.70
N GLU A 102 -6.03 9.03 -7.47
CA GLU A 102 -4.78 8.29 -7.58
C GLU A 102 -4.07 8.17 -6.24
N ALA A 103 -4.00 9.27 -5.47
CA ALA A 103 -3.27 9.31 -4.21
C ALA A 103 -3.88 8.34 -3.20
N TYR A 104 -5.21 8.26 -3.13
CA TYR A 104 -5.89 7.28 -2.29
C TYR A 104 -5.60 5.84 -2.74
N ALA A 105 -5.72 5.56 -4.04
CA ALA A 105 -5.48 4.24 -4.60
C ALA A 105 -4.02 3.77 -4.38
N VAL A 106 -3.07 4.66 -4.59
CA VAL A 106 -1.65 4.40 -4.39
C VAL A 106 -1.35 4.19 -2.91
N ASN A 107 -1.95 4.97 -2.02
CA ASN A 107 -1.79 4.82 -0.57
C ASN A 107 -2.31 3.45 -0.07
N GLU A 108 -3.44 2.96 -0.57
CA GLU A 108 -3.96 1.61 -0.30
C GLU A 108 -2.92 0.52 -0.64
N LEU A 109 -2.32 0.58 -1.84
CA LEU A 109 -1.29 -0.37 -2.26
C LEU A 109 0.01 -0.21 -1.46
N TYR A 110 0.45 1.03 -1.24
CA TYR A 110 1.66 1.38 -0.49
C TYR A 110 1.63 0.83 0.94
N GLN A 111 0.52 1.03 1.65
CA GLN A 111 0.33 0.51 3.00
C GLN A 111 0.41 -1.01 3.03
N LYS A 112 -0.16 -1.68 2.03
CA LYS A 112 -0.10 -3.13 1.93
C LYS A 112 1.33 -3.64 1.76
N ILE A 113 2.10 -3.03 0.85
CA ILE A 113 3.50 -3.36 0.61
C ILE A 113 4.29 -3.21 1.92
N ARG A 114 4.09 -2.10 2.63
CA ARG A 114 4.79 -1.85 3.90
C ARG A 114 4.42 -2.83 5.00
N SER A 115 3.15 -3.22 5.09
CA SER A 115 2.72 -4.30 6.00
C SER A 115 3.40 -5.63 5.66
N MET A 116 3.49 -5.99 4.38
CA MET A 116 4.18 -7.20 3.95
C MET A 116 5.68 -7.16 4.28
N VAL A 117 6.35 -6.02 4.06
CA VAL A 117 7.76 -5.81 4.41
C VAL A 117 7.98 -5.88 5.92
N ALA A 118 7.12 -5.25 6.71
CA ALA A 118 7.17 -5.32 8.17
C ALA A 118 6.99 -6.76 8.67
N ASN A 119 6.03 -7.50 8.11
CA ASN A 119 5.82 -8.91 8.45
C ASN A 119 7.00 -9.80 8.06
N ALA A 120 7.66 -9.52 6.93
CA ALA A 120 8.87 -10.24 6.53
C ALA A 120 10.02 -10.00 7.52
N ARG A 121 10.17 -8.78 8.04
CA ARG A 121 11.17 -8.43 9.05
C ARG A 121 10.84 -8.98 10.45
N GLY A 122 9.56 -9.00 10.82
CA GLY A 122 9.08 -9.49 12.11
C GLY A 122 9.05 -11.01 12.27
N ARG A 123 9.07 -11.76 11.16
CA ARG A 123 9.10 -13.24 11.15
C ARG A 123 10.45 -13.86 11.54
N ASN A 124 11.45 -13.06 11.86
CA ASN A 124 12.79 -13.52 12.21
C ASN A 124 13.04 -13.57 13.74
N LYS A 125 12.00 -13.83 14.54
CA LYS A 125 12.09 -13.96 15.99
C LYS A 125 11.87 -15.40 16.44
#